data_AF-A0A520IR35-F1
#
_entry.id   AF-A0A520IR35-F1
#
_cell.length_a   1.000
_cell.length_b   1.000
_cell.length_c   1.000
_cell.angle_alpha   90.00
_cell.angle_beta   90.00
_cell.angle_gamma   90.00
#
_symmetry.space_group_name_H-M   'P 1'
#
loop_
_entity.id
_entity.type
_entity.pdbx_description
1 polymer ?
#
loop_
_entity_poly.entity_id
_entity_poly.type
_entity_poly.pdbx_seq_one_letter_code
_entity_poly.pdbx_strand_id
1 'polypeptide(L)'
;MLKRTDHIDLPGDTRAAPATLPAATVVAELLTAGIDRAILVVEDESRAEAIACLAEGFAPAMTVVHLVASDALPGDSAPPSAANVGRRVEALRRLRAATATTSTDPILLVLSTEASAVRYPAPA
;
A
#
# COMPACT_ATOMS: atom_id res chain seq x y z
N MET A 1 28.54 17.76 -11.69
CA MET A 1 27.31 16.95 -11.56
C MET A 1 27.66 15.52 -11.91
N LEU A 2 27.88 14.67 -10.91
CA LEU A 2 28.10 13.24 -11.15
C LEU A 2 26.73 12.60 -11.39
N LYS A 3 26.57 11.91 -12.53
CA LYS A 3 25.46 10.98 -12.77
C LYS A 3 25.47 9.92 -11.67
N ARG A 4 24.43 9.90 -10.83
CA ARG A 4 24.15 8.75 -9.98
C ARG A 4 23.81 7.60 -10.92
N THR A 5 24.73 6.65 -10.99
CA THR A 5 24.62 5.48 -11.84
C THR A 5 24.23 4.36 -10.89
N ASP A 6 22.95 4.03 -10.82
CA ASP A 6 22.40 3.01 -9.91
C ASP A 6 22.74 1.57 -10.35
N HIS A 7 23.88 1.40 -11.04
CA HIS A 7 24.42 0.12 -11.51
C HIS A 7 25.83 -0.16 -10.99
N ILE A 8 26.30 0.57 -9.98
CA ILE A 8 27.57 0.23 -9.33
C ILE A 8 27.28 -0.82 -8.27
N ASP A 9 27.42 -2.09 -8.67
CA ASP A 9 27.59 -3.18 -7.72
C ASP A 9 28.87 -2.92 -6.92
N LEU A 10 28.71 -2.52 -5.65
CA LEU A 10 29.83 -2.39 -4.72
C LEU A 10 30.37 -3.79 -4.43
N PRO A 11 31.68 -4.05 -4.62
CA PRO A 11 32.26 -5.35 -4.33
C PRO A 11 32.07 -5.66 -2.84
N GLY A 12 31.17 -6.61 -2.54
CA GLY A 12 30.81 -7.03 -1.19
C GLY A 12 29.33 -6.87 -0.80
N ASP A 13 28.46 -6.29 -1.65
CA ASP A 13 27.01 -6.26 -1.35
C ASP A 13 26.40 -7.66 -1.53
N THR A 14 26.46 -8.46 -0.46
CA THR A 14 25.96 -9.85 -0.44
C THR A 14 24.52 -9.93 0.03
N ARG A 15 23.79 -8.81 0.08
CA ARG A 15 22.35 -8.85 0.37
C ARG A 15 21.67 -9.54 -0.79
N ALA A 16 21.36 -10.82 -0.61
CA ALA A 16 20.46 -11.51 -1.52
C ALA A 16 19.23 -10.62 -1.71
N ALA A 17 18.93 -10.26 -2.96
CA ALA A 17 17.70 -9.55 -3.27
C ALA A 17 16.55 -10.39 -2.68
N PRO A 18 15.68 -9.80 -1.85
CA PRO A 18 14.58 -10.56 -1.29
C PRO A 18 13.76 -11.16 -2.43
N ALA A 19 13.43 -12.45 -2.34
CA ALA A 19 12.62 -13.09 -3.36
C ALA A 19 11.24 -12.43 -3.39
N THR A 20 10.92 -11.74 -4.48
CA THR A 20 9.61 -11.11 -4.66
C THR A 20 8.57 -12.17 -4.94
N LEU A 21 7.69 -12.43 -3.97
CA LEU A 21 6.57 -13.36 -4.16
C LEU A 21 5.56 -12.80 -5.18
N PRO A 22 4.88 -13.63 -5.97
CA PRO A 22 3.74 -13.19 -6.77
C PRO A 22 2.63 -12.60 -5.87
N ALA A 23 1.92 -11.57 -6.35
CA ALA A 23 0.85 -10.91 -5.60
C ALA A 23 -0.23 -11.91 -5.09
N ALA A 24 -0.60 -12.89 -5.93
CA ALA A 24 -1.56 -13.93 -5.57
C ALA A 24 -1.09 -14.79 -4.38
N THR A 25 0.20 -15.09 -4.30
CA THR A 25 0.78 -15.85 -3.18
C THR A 25 0.71 -15.05 -1.88
N VAL A 26 1.06 -13.76 -1.93
CA VAL A 26 0.95 -12.86 -0.78
C VAL A 26 -0.49 -12.78 -0.27
N VAL A 27 -1.47 -12.65 -1.17
CA VAL A 27 -2.89 -12.65 -0.81
C VAL A 27 -3.28 -13.98 -0.17
N ALA A 28 -2.91 -15.13 -0.77
CA ALA A 28 -3.23 -16.43 -0.22
C ALA A 28 -2.66 -16.62 1.20
N GLU A 29 -1.42 -16.20 1.45
CA GLU A 29 -0.80 -16.25 2.78
C GLU A 29 -1.54 -15.34 3.78
N LEU A 30 -1.86 -14.10 3.39
CA LEU A 30 -2.60 -13.16 4.26
C LEU A 30 -3.98 -13.68 4.64
N LEU A 31 -4.72 -14.24 3.68
CA LEU A 31 -6.06 -14.76 3.91
C LEU A 31 -6.06 -16.04 4.76
N THR A 32 -5.04 -16.87 4.64
CA THR A 32 -4.92 -18.12 5.42
C THR A 32 -4.37 -17.90 6.82
N ALA A 33 -3.62 -16.81 7.04
CA ALA A 33 -3.08 -16.46 8.36
C ALA A 33 -4.15 -16.09 9.41
N GLY A 34 -5.41 -15.84 9.01
CA GLY A 34 -6.49 -15.53 9.93
C GLY A 34 -6.31 -14.20 10.66
N ILE A 35 -5.71 -13.21 10.00
CA ILE A 35 -5.41 -11.90 10.59
C ILE A 35 -6.67 -11.01 10.53
N ASP A 36 -7.12 -10.52 11.69
CA ASP A 36 -8.26 -9.60 11.77
C ASP A 36 -7.93 -8.21 11.22
N ARG A 37 -6.72 -7.71 11.45
CA ARG A 37 -6.29 -6.38 11.00
C ARG A 37 -4.84 -6.39 10.55
N ALA A 38 -4.59 -6.02 9.31
CA ALA A 38 -3.26 -6.00 8.72
C ALA A 38 -2.99 -4.70 7.97
N ILE A 39 -1.74 -4.25 8.05
CA ILE A 39 -1.19 -3.23 7.17
C ILE A 39 -0.11 -3.89 6.33
N LEU A 40 -0.30 -3.93 5.02
CA LEU A 40 0.67 -4.44 4.07
C LEU A 40 1.35 -3.28 3.35
N VAL A 41 2.65 -3.14 3.56
CA VAL A 41 3.50 -2.19 2.85
C VAL A 41 4.28 -2.93 1.77
N VAL A 42 4.20 -2.44 0.53
CA VAL A 42 4.90 -3.04 -0.62
C VAL A 42 5.76 -2.02 -1.35
N GLU A 43 6.65 -2.52 -2.21
CA GLU A 43 7.71 -1.74 -2.85
C GLU A 43 7.20 -0.60 -3.73
N ASP A 44 6.10 -0.80 -4.45
CA ASP A 44 5.56 0.20 -5.37
C ASP A 44 4.03 0.16 -5.46
N GLU A 45 3.48 1.20 -6.08
CA GLU A 45 2.05 1.43 -6.22
C GLU A 45 1.36 0.39 -7.12
N SER A 46 2.04 -0.09 -8.17
CA SER A 46 1.47 -1.08 -9.10
C SER A 46 1.27 -2.43 -8.39
N ARG A 47 2.23 -2.81 -7.54
CA ARG A 47 2.13 -4.01 -6.70
C ARG A 47 1.05 -3.86 -5.63
N ALA A 48 0.92 -2.68 -5.02
CA ALA A 48 -0.11 -2.39 -4.03
C ALA A 48 -1.52 -2.54 -4.63
N GLU A 49 -1.72 -1.96 -5.82
CA GLU A 49 -2.98 -2.06 -6.57
C GLU A 49 -3.31 -3.51 -6.95
N ALA A 50 -2.34 -4.27 -7.46
CA ALA A 50 -2.54 -5.67 -7.83
C ALA A 50 -2.94 -6.53 -6.63
N ILE A 51 -2.30 -6.35 -5.48
CA ILE A 51 -2.62 -7.10 -4.26
C ILE A 51 -4.00 -6.72 -3.72
N ALA A 52 -4.32 -5.42 -3.69
CA ALA A 52 -5.63 -4.96 -3.22
C ALA A 52 -6.76 -5.52 -4.11
N CYS A 53 -6.61 -5.47 -5.43
CA CYS A 53 -7.58 -6.00 -6.38
C CYS A 53 -7.81 -7.51 -6.19
N LEU A 54 -6.73 -8.29 -6.04
CA LEU A 54 -6.84 -9.73 -5.79
C LEU A 54 -7.45 -10.05 -4.43
N ALA A 55 -7.09 -9.31 -3.38
CA ALA A 55 -7.65 -9.51 -2.05
C ALA A 55 -9.16 -9.20 -2.01
N GLU A 56 -9.60 -8.12 -2.66
CA GLU A 56 -11.03 -7.80 -2.79
C GLU A 56 -11.79 -8.92 -3.53
N GLY A 57 -11.21 -9.50 -4.57
CA GLY A 57 -11.82 -10.59 -5.33
C GLY A 57 -11.88 -11.93 -4.58
N PHE A 58 -10.87 -12.25 -3.76
CA PHE A 58 -10.77 -13.54 -3.08
C PHE A 58 -11.31 -13.54 -1.64
N ALA A 59 -11.51 -12.38 -1.02
CA ALA A 59 -11.98 -12.26 0.36
C ALA A 59 -13.12 -11.24 0.49
N PRO A 60 -14.34 -11.55 0.04
CA PRO A 60 -15.47 -10.62 0.08
C PRO A 60 -15.92 -10.25 1.51
N ALA A 61 -15.56 -11.04 2.52
CA ALA A 61 -15.82 -10.75 3.93
C ALA A 61 -14.76 -9.83 4.57
N MET A 62 -13.68 -9.49 3.86
CA MET A 62 -12.62 -8.62 4.33
C MET A 62 -12.79 -7.22 3.73
N THR A 63 -12.71 -6.20 4.57
CA THR A 63 -12.58 -4.82 4.11
C THR A 63 -11.14 -4.54 3.68
N VAL A 64 -10.87 -4.67 2.39
CA VAL A 64 -9.56 -4.35 1.79
C VAL A 64 -9.55 -2.88 1.40
N VAL A 65 -8.62 -2.06 1.89
CA VAL A 65 -8.45 -0.64 1.59
C VAL A 65 -7.11 -0.41 0.89
N HIS A 66 -7.12 0.15 -0.32
CA HIS A 66 -5.89 0.60 -0.98
C HIS A 66 -5.68 2.10 -0.78
N LEU A 67 -4.61 2.49 -0.06
CA LEU A 67 -4.26 3.88 0.14
C LEU A 67 -3.14 4.31 -0.81
N VAL A 68 -3.53 4.96 -1.89
CA VAL A 68 -2.60 5.33 -2.96
C VAL A 68 -1.59 6.40 -2.55
N ALA A 69 -0.36 6.30 -3.07
CA ALA A 69 0.65 7.35 -2.98
C ALA A 69 0.18 8.65 -3.64
N SER A 70 0.79 9.77 -3.26
CA SER A 70 0.61 11.05 -3.95
C SER A 70 1.20 10.97 -5.35
N ASP A 71 0.50 11.48 -6.36
CA ASP A 71 1.05 11.61 -7.72
C ASP A 71 1.84 12.92 -7.92
N ALA A 72 1.86 13.80 -6.92
CA ALA A 72 2.81 14.91 -6.85
C ALA A 72 4.12 14.48 -6.19
N LEU A 73 5.25 14.89 -6.78
CA LEU A 73 6.58 14.61 -6.25
C LEU A 73 6.86 15.43 -4.96
N PRO A 74 7.71 14.92 -4.06
CA PRO A 74 8.14 15.68 -2.89
C PRO A 74 8.80 17.01 -3.29
N GLY A 75 8.27 18.11 -2.76
CA GLY A 75 8.76 19.47 -3.05
C GLY A 75 8.20 20.10 -4.33
N ASP A 76 7.29 19.40 -5.04
CA ASP A 76 6.59 19.99 -6.18
C ASP A 76 5.66 21.13 -5.74
N SER A 77 5.54 22.12 -6.62
CA SER A 77 4.63 23.26 -6.46
C SER A 77 3.23 22.96 -6.97
N ALA A 78 3.12 22.01 -7.92
CA ALA A 78 1.83 21.51 -8.37
C ALA A 78 1.22 20.60 -7.28
N PRO A 79 -0.07 20.79 -6.94
CA PRO A 79 -0.74 19.88 -6.02
C PRO A 79 -0.95 18.51 -6.67
N PRO A 80 -1.19 17.45 -5.87
CA PRO A 80 -1.62 16.15 -6.38
C PRO A 80 -2.90 16.30 -7.22
N SER A 81 -3.11 15.40 -8.17
CA SER A 81 -4.29 15.47 -9.04
C SER A 81 -5.59 15.32 -8.25
N ALA A 82 -6.67 15.91 -8.73
CA ALA A 82 -7.99 15.78 -8.08
C ALA A 82 -8.45 14.32 -7.95
N ALA A 83 -8.13 13.48 -8.94
CA ALA A 83 -8.41 12.05 -8.89
C ALA A 83 -7.60 11.34 -7.81
N ASN A 84 -6.31 11.68 -7.66
CA ASN A 84 -5.46 11.15 -6.61
C ASN A 84 -5.97 11.54 -5.21
N VAL A 85 -6.25 12.83 -5.00
CA VAL A 85 -6.82 13.33 -3.74
C VAL A 85 -8.14 12.64 -3.42
N GLY A 86 -9.04 12.51 -4.39
CA GLY A 86 -10.33 11.85 -4.21
C GLY A 86 -10.20 10.40 -3.75
N ARG A 87 -9.32 9.61 -4.41
CA ARG A 87 -9.05 8.22 -4.02
C ARG A 87 -8.48 8.11 -2.61
N ARG A 88 -7.55 8.99 -2.23
CA ARG A 88 -6.95 9.01 -0.89
C ARG A 88 -7.98 9.33 0.19
N VAL A 89 -8.83 10.32 -0.05
CA VAL A 89 -9.88 10.71 0.91
C VAL A 89 -10.92 9.60 1.06
N GLU A 90 -11.35 8.97 -0.04
CA GLU A 90 -12.24 7.81 -0.01
C GLU A 90 -11.64 6.67 0.80
N ALA A 91 -10.39 6.30 0.53
CA ALA A 91 -9.70 5.20 1.20
C ALA A 91 -9.64 5.42 2.72
N LEU A 92 -9.22 6.61 3.15
CA LEU A 92 -9.15 6.97 4.57
C LEU A 92 -10.53 7.00 5.23
N ARG A 93 -11.55 7.51 4.52
CA ARG A 93 -12.94 7.52 5.02
C ARG A 93 -13.48 6.10 5.17
N ARG A 94 -13.21 5.21 4.22
CA ARG A 94 -13.63 3.81 4.30
C ARG A 94 -12.91 3.06 5.41
N LEU A 95 -11.61 3.28 5.58
CA LEU A 95 -10.85 2.75 6.71
C LEU A 95 -11.42 3.24 8.06
N ARG A 96 -11.76 4.53 8.16
CA ARG A 96 -12.40 5.10 9.35
C ARG A 96 -13.75 4.45 9.63
N ALA A 97 -14.59 4.30 8.61
CA ALA A 97 -15.89 3.65 8.75
C ALA A 97 -15.73 2.21 9.24
N ALA A 98 -14.86 1.41 8.59
CA ALA A 98 -14.61 0.01 8.93
C ALA A 98 -14.13 -0.15 10.39
N THR A 99 -13.21 0.72 10.83
CA THR A 99 -12.68 0.68 12.20
C THR A 99 -13.64 1.19 13.27
N ALA A 100 -14.64 1.99 12.90
CA ALA A 100 -15.66 2.51 13.80
C ALA A 100 -16.88 1.59 13.97
N THR A 101 -17.06 0.59 13.09
CA THR A 101 -18.15 -0.38 13.23
C THR A 101 -17.87 -1.37 14.36
N THR A 102 -18.94 -1.95 14.92
CA THR A 102 -18.83 -3.14 15.78
C THR A 102 -18.65 -4.44 14.98
N SER A 103 -18.52 -4.36 13.64
CA SER A 103 -18.29 -5.53 12.79
C SER A 103 -16.96 -6.18 13.12
N THR A 104 -16.93 -7.51 13.02
CA THR A 104 -15.72 -8.33 13.15
C THR A 104 -15.06 -8.60 11.80
N ASP A 105 -15.53 -7.95 10.72
CA ASP A 105 -14.96 -8.13 9.38
C ASP A 105 -13.47 -7.77 9.39
N PRO A 106 -12.59 -8.64 8.89
CA PRO A 106 -11.16 -8.35 8.83
C PRO A 106 -10.88 -7.10 7.99
N ILE A 107 -9.83 -6.37 8.33
CA ILE A 107 -9.43 -5.14 7.63
C ILE A 107 -8.00 -5.30 7.12
N LEU A 108 -7.81 -5.15 5.81
CA LEU A 108 -6.49 -5.12 5.18
C LEU A 108 -6.25 -3.75 4.57
N LEU A 109 -5.30 -3.00 5.10
CA LEU A 109 -4.82 -1.77 4.47
C LEU A 109 -3.59 -2.11 3.62
N VAL A 110 -3.65 -1.86 2.32
CA VAL A 110 -2.53 -2.02 1.38
C VAL A 110 -2.02 -0.65 0.97
N LEU A 111 -0.70 -0.47 0.97
CA LEU A 111 -0.07 0.77 0.51
C LEU A 111 1.37 0.53 0.04
N SER A 112 1.85 1.41 -0.82
CA SER A 112 3.27 1.46 -1.20
C SER A 112 4.15 2.03 -0.07
N THR A 113 5.46 1.82 -0.15
CA THR A 113 6.43 2.42 0.78
C THR A 113 6.33 3.95 0.79
N GLU A 114 6.08 4.57 -0.36
CA GLU A 114 5.94 6.02 -0.50
C GLU A 114 4.71 6.54 0.25
N ALA A 115 3.56 5.87 0.10
CA ALA A 115 2.36 6.18 0.86
C ALA A 115 2.55 5.97 2.37
N SER A 116 3.44 5.05 2.79
CA SER A 116 3.69 4.78 4.21
C SER A 116 4.52 5.87 4.91
N ALA A 117 5.33 6.59 4.12
CA ALA A 117 6.34 7.51 4.64
C ALA A 117 5.82 8.93 4.91
N VAL A 118 4.54 9.20 4.63
CA VAL A 118 3.94 10.53 4.77
C VAL A 118 3.00 10.62 5.98
N ARG A 119 2.79 11.85 6.46
CA ARG A 119 1.79 12.12 7.50
C ARG A 119 0.42 12.27 6.87
N TYR A 120 -0.57 11.65 7.49
CA TYR A 120 -1.98 11.82 7.17
C TYR A 120 -2.65 12.74 8.20
N PRO A 121 -3.69 13.49 7.81
CA PRO A 121 -4.47 14.27 8.76
C PRO A 121 -5.11 13.35 9.81
N ALA A 122 -5.34 13.88 11.00
CA ALA A 122 -6.10 13.17 12.01
C ALA A 122 -7.51 12.83 11.48
N PRO A 123 -8.07 11.65 11.82
CA PRO A 123 -9.42 11.30 11.41
C PRO A 123 -10.41 12.28 12.04
N ALA A 124 -11.36 12.74 11.22
CA ALA A 124 -12.52 13.51 11.69
C ALA A 124 -13.52 12.64 12.47
#